data_AF-V9ICF7-F1
#
_entry.id   AF-V9ICF7-F1
#
_cell.length_a   1.000
_cell.length_b   1.000
_cell.length_c   1.000
_cell.angle_alpha   90.00
_cell.angle_beta   90.00
_cell.angle_gamma   90.00
#
_symmetry.space_group_name_H-M   'P 1'
#
loop_
_entity.id
_entity.type
_entity.pdbx_description
1 polymer ?
#
loop_
_entity_poly.entity_id
_entity_poly.type
_entity_poly.pdbx_seq_one_letter_code
_entity_poly.pdbx_strand_id
1 'polypeptide(L)'
;MGFIMIYCLKDCKPLGQDPTKFPIQMYCNDGEYSAVAALWFQTPESSVRSLFHDPKGSHNDITLAIFVVLYFLLAVATFGLSMSSGLFIPSLLIGAAWGRLIGSGLSRLFPNCVVLNPGKYALLGAAAQLGGVVRMTISLTAILIEATQGISFGLPLIIVLIMAKWVGDFFNEV
;
A
#
# COMPACT_ATOMS: atom_id res chain seq x y z
N MET A 1 -14.78 0.61 -11.41
CA MET A 1 -13.99 1.52 -10.55
C MET A 1 -12.65 1.89 -11.16
N GLY A 2 -11.77 0.93 -11.48
CA GLY A 2 -10.44 1.23 -12.05
C GLY A 2 -10.43 2.08 -13.33
N PHE A 3 -11.26 1.76 -14.33
CA PHE A 3 -11.32 2.53 -15.58
C PHE A 3 -11.73 4.00 -15.40
N ILE A 4 -12.66 4.29 -14.48
CA ILE A 4 -13.10 5.66 -14.17
C ILE A 4 -11.93 6.44 -13.56
N MET A 5 -11.20 5.80 -12.64
CA MET A 5 -10.04 6.41 -12.00
C MET A 5 -8.94 6.74 -13.02
N ILE A 6 -8.68 5.84 -13.97
CA ILE A 6 -7.67 6.04 -15.03
C ILE A 6 -8.07 7.17 -15.99
N TYR A 7 -9.37 7.33 -16.27
CA TYR A 7 -9.84 8.41 -17.13
C TYR A 7 -9.77 9.78 -16.44
N CYS A 8 -10.09 9.84 -15.15
CA CYS A 8 -10.11 11.09 -14.38
C CYS A 8 -8.72 11.55 -13.91
N LEU A 9 -7.77 10.63 -13.71
CA LEU A 9 -6.43 10.94 -13.17
C LEU A 9 -5.34 10.64 -14.18
N LYS A 10 -4.68 11.69 -14.67
CA LYS A 10 -3.55 11.60 -15.59
C LYS A 10 -2.22 11.64 -14.85
N ASP A 11 -1.89 10.56 -14.14
CA ASP A 11 -0.55 10.38 -13.58
C ASP A 11 0.33 9.59 -14.55
N CYS A 12 1.02 10.34 -15.39
CA CYS A 12 1.96 9.82 -16.38
C CYS A 12 3.39 9.86 -15.83
N LYS A 13 4.15 8.81 -16.11
CA LYS A 13 5.55 8.65 -15.70
C LYS A 13 6.41 8.19 -16.87
N PRO A 14 7.67 8.64 -16.97
CA PRO A 14 8.57 8.16 -18.02
C PRO A 14 8.92 6.68 -17.83
N LEU A 15 9.05 5.92 -18.94
CA LEU A 15 9.51 4.53 -18.89
C LEU A 15 10.98 4.44 -18.44
N GLY A 16 11.29 3.49 -17.55
CA GLY A 16 12.66 3.06 -17.25
C GLY A 16 13.18 3.32 -15.83
N GLN A 17 12.41 3.99 -14.97
CA GLN A 17 12.83 4.29 -13.59
C GLN A 17 12.31 3.29 -12.53
N ASP A 18 11.21 2.60 -12.81
CA ASP A 18 10.47 1.79 -11.84
C ASP A 18 10.47 0.29 -12.21
N PRO A 19 10.36 -0.64 -11.23
CA PRO A 19 10.45 -2.09 -11.45
C PRO A 19 9.18 -2.71 -12.07
N THR A 20 8.33 -1.91 -12.73
CA THR A 20 7.06 -2.37 -13.29
C THR A 20 7.27 -3.30 -14.48
N LYS A 21 6.92 -4.58 -14.31
CA LYS A 21 7.14 -5.65 -15.30
C LYS A 21 6.34 -5.47 -16.60
N PHE A 22 5.17 -4.81 -16.51
CA PHE A 22 4.30 -4.51 -17.65
C PHE A 22 3.85 -3.05 -17.57
N PRO A 23 4.59 -2.11 -18.19
CA PRO A 23 4.18 -0.71 -18.26
C PRO A 23 3.01 -0.60 -19.25
N ILE A 24 1.92 0.02 -18.81
CA ILE A 24 0.76 0.27 -19.67
C ILE A 24 0.60 1.76 -19.91
N GLN A 25 0.68 2.12 -21.19
CA GLN A 25 0.46 3.48 -21.66
C GLN A 25 -1.04 3.64 -21.93
N MET A 26 -1.73 4.36 -21.03
CA MET A 26 -3.12 4.75 -21.20
C MET A 26 -3.23 6.25 -20.93
N TYR A 27 -3.76 7.01 -21.89
CA TYR A 27 -3.97 8.46 -21.77
C TYR A 27 -2.72 9.29 -21.40
N CYS A 28 -1.52 8.81 -21.79
CA CYS A 28 -0.23 9.46 -21.61
C CYS A 28 0.53 9.61 -22.93
N ASN A 29 1.54 10.49 -22.97
CA ASN A 29 2.36 10.73 -24.16
C ASN A 29 3.27 9.53 -24.47
N ASP A 30 3.81 9.50 -25.69
CA ASP A 30 4.73 8.45 -26.12
C ASP A 30 5.98 8.39 -25.24
N GLY A 31 6.29 7.19 -24.72
CA GLY A 31 7.40 7.00 -23.78
C GLY A 31 7.03 7.21 -22.31
N GLU A 32 5.75 7.44 -22.01
CA GLU A 32 5.22 7.47 -20.65
C GLU A 32 4.23 6.31 -20.37
N TYR A 33 4.11 5.90 -19.12
CA TYR A 33 3.13 4.93 -18.66
C TYR A 33 2.26 5.52 -17.55
N SER A 34 1.04 5.01 -17.40
CA SER A 34 0.12 5.48 -16.36
C SER A 34 0.36 4.74 -15.05
N ALA A 35 0.68 5.48 -13.98
CA ALA A 35 0.89 4.92 -12.64
C ALA A 35 -0.41 4.36 -12.05
N VAL A 36 -1.54 5.03 -12.33
CA VAL A 36 -2.88 4.58 -11.92
C VAL A 36 -3.21 3.25 -12.56
N ALA A 37 -2.95 3.14 -13.85
CA ALA A 37 -3.21 1.94 -14.59
C ALA A 37 -2.32 0.79 -14.06
N ALA A 38 -1.04 1.06 -13.78
CA ALA A 38 -0.14 0.07 -13.18
C ALA A 38 -0.69 -0.49 -11.85
N LEU A 39 -1.26 0.35 -10.98
CA LEU A 39 -1.87 -0.09 -9.71
C LEU A 39 -3.11 -0.99 -9.88
N TRP A 40 -3.89 -0.79 -10.95
CA TRP A 40 -5.14 -1.54 -11.18
C TRP A 40 -4.96 -2.81 -12.01
N PHE A 41 -4.04 -2.80 -12.98
CA PHE A 41 -3.90 -3.87 -13.96
C PHE A 41 -2.74 -4.84 -13.67
N GLN A 42 -1.84 -4.51 -12.73
CA GLN A 42 -0.82 -5.43 -12.28
C GLN A 42 -1.33 -6.38 -11.20
N THR A 43 -0.58 -7.44 -10.93
CA THR A 43 -0.88 -8.31 -9.79
C THR A 43 -0.74 -7.50 -8.50
N PRO A 44 -1.61 -7.73 -7.50
CA PRO A 44 -1.58 -6.96 -6.26
C PRO A 44 -0.25 -7.15 -5.51
N GLU A 45 0.40 -8.31 -5.64
CA GLU A 45 1.73 -8.58 -5.11
C GLU A 45 2.80 -7.65 -5.71
N SER A 46 2.74 -7.44 -7.03
CA SER A 46 3.67 -6.54 -7.72
C SER A 46 3.39 -5.09 -7.34
N SER A 47 2.11 -4.74 -7.18
CA SER A 47 1.69 -3.41 -6.73
C SER A 47 2.18 -3.09 -5.31
N VAL A 48 2.05 -4.05 -4.37
CA VAL A 48 2.61 -3.92 -3.01
C VAL A 48 4.12 -3.72 -3.07
N ARG A 49 4.82 -4.53 -3.88
CA ARG A 49 6.28 -4.45 -4.02
C ARG A 49 6.73 -3.09 -4.58
N SER A 50 6.04 -2.58 -5.61
CA SER A 50 6.27 -1.23 -6.15
C SER A 50 6.13 -0.20 -5.03
N LEU A 51 5.03 -0.25 -4.26
CA LEU A 51 4.76 0.68 -3.18
C LEU A 51 5.81 0.71 -2.06
N PHE A 52 6.52 -0.39 -1.81
CA PHE A 52 7.60 -0.45 -0.84
C PHE A 52 8.92 0.12 -1.37
N HIS A 53 9.20 -0.04 -2.65
CA HIS A 53 10.50 0.30 -3.24
C HIS A 53 10.51 1.60 -4.06
N ASP A 54 9.36 2.14 -4.45
CA ASP A 54 9.30 3.34 -5.28
C ASP A 54 9.83 4.59 -4.54
N PRO A 55 10.57 5.49 -5.22
CA PRO A 55 11.19 6.66 -4.60
C PRO A 55 10.17 7.72 -4.14
N LYS A 56 10.65 8.66 -3.31
CA LYS A 56 9.85 9.81 -2.81
C LYS A 56 9.29 10.63 -3.98
N GLY A 57 8.02 11.02 -3.90
CA GLY A 57 7.37 11.83 -4.94
C GLY A 57 7.00 11.07 -6.22
N SER A 58 7.26 9.76 -6.30
CA SER A 58 6.86 8.95 -7.47
C SER A 58 5.33 8.90 -7.62
N HIS A 59 4.55 8.92 -6.55
CA HIS A 59 3.09 8.85 -6.66
C HIS A 59 2.43 10.14 -6.17
N ASN A 60 1.42 10.59 -6.92
CA ASN A 60 0.56 11.70 -6.50
C ASN A 60 -0.33 11.26 -5.34
N ASP A 61 -0.40 12.07 -4.27
CA ASP A 61 -1.11 11.70 -3.05
C ASP A 61 -2.62 11.62 -3.27
N ILE A 62 -3.16 12.49 -4.13
CA ILE A 62 -4.59 12.52 -4.46
C ILE A 62 -5.01 11.19 -5.10
N THR A 63 -4.18 10.71 -6.02
CA THR A 63 -4.38 9.45 -6.73
C THR A 63 -4.30 8.26 -5.80
N LEU A 64 -3.29 8.24 -4.91
CA LEU A 64 -3.20 7.22 -3.85
C LEU A 64 -4.42 7.25 -2.92
N ALA A 65 -4.89 8.43 -2.52
CA ALA A 65 -6.05 8.57 -1.63
C ALA A 65 -7.31 7.97 -2.26
N ILE A 66 -7.58 8.32 -3.52
CA ILE A 66 -8.74 7.80 -4.27
C ILE A 66 -8.60 6.29 -4.45
N PHE A 67 -7.39 5.80 -4.77
CA PHE A 67 -7.12 4.36 -4.88
C PHE A 67 -7.45 3.62 -3.58
N VAL A 68 -6.97 4.10 -2.43
CA VAL A 68 -7.21 3.49 -1.12
C VAL A 68 -8.71 3.37 -0.85
N VAL A 69 -9.47 4.44 -1.03
CA VAL A 69 -10.92 4.45 -0.74
C VAL A 69 -11.66 3.47 -1.64
N LEU A 70 -11.40 3.52 -2.95
CA LEU A 70 -12.08 2.64 -3.92
C LEU A 70 -11.69 1.17 -3.73
N TYR A 71 -10.41 0.89 -3.50
CA TYR A 71 -9.93 -0.47 -3.32
C TYR A 71 -10.37 -1.07 -1.98
N PHE A 72 -10.46 -0.26 -0.91
CA PHE A 72 -11.02 -0.67 0.36
C PHE A 72 -12.50 -1.07 0.24
N LEU A 73 -13.32 -0.24 -0.41
CA LEU A 73 -14.73 -0.57 -0.66
C LEU A 73 -14.88 -1.84 -1.51
N LEU A 74 -14.04 -1.99 -2.55
CA LEU A 74 -14.04 -3.18 -3.38
C LEU A 74 -13.65 -4.43 -2.60
N ALA A 75 -12.65 -4.32 -1.72
CA ALA A 75 -12.21 -5.41 -0.86
C ALA A 75 -13.35 -5.85 0.08
N VAL A 76 -13.97 -4.91 0.79
CA VAL A 76 -15.13 -5.19 1.66
C VAL A 76 -16.28 -5.85 0.89
N ALA A 77 -16.62 -5.35 -0.30
CA ALA A 77 -17.66 -5.93 -1.14
C ALA A 77 -17.32 -7.36 -1.60
N THR A 78 -16.04 -7.62 -1.92
CA THR A 78 -15.58 -8.94 -2.39
C THR A 78 -15.56 -9.96 -1.27
N PHE A 79 -15.26 -9.56 -0.03
CA PHE A 79 -15.27 -10.46 1.12
C PHE A 79 -16.69 -10.92 1.52
N GLY A 80 -17.72 -10.16 1.18
CA GLY A 80 -19.11 -10.57 1.37
C GLY A 80 -19.60 -11.63 0.38
N LEU A 81 -18.81 -11.99 -0.64
CA LEU A 81 -19.18 -12.97 -1.65
C LEU A 81 -18.85 -14.39 -1.20
N SER A 82 -19.68 -15.38 -1.57
CA SER A 82 -19.51 -16.80 -1.21
C SER A 82 -18.38 -17.52 -1.96
N MET A 83 -17.27 -16.83 -2.24
CA MET A 83 -16.12 -17.36 -2.98
C MET A 83 -14.92 -17.55 -2.04
N SER A 84 -14.21 -18.66 -2.18
CA SER A 84 -12.95 -18.88 -1.44
C SER A 84 -11.87 -17.94 -1.96
N SER A 85 -11.62 -16.85 -1.23
CA SER A 85 -10.58 -15.86 -1.56
C SER A 85 -9.75 -15.47 -0.34
N GLY A 86 -8.49 -15.09 -0.57
CA GLY A 86 -7.58 -14.68 0.49
C GLY A 86 -7.70 -13.20 0.85
N LEU A 87 -7.74 -12.90 2.16
CA LEU A 87 -7.82 -11.55 2.74
C LEU A 87 -6.45 -10.84 2.87
N PHE A 88 -5.36 -11.60 2.81
CA PHE A 88 -4.04 -11.14 3.21
C PHE A 88 -3.45 -10.09 2.25
N ILE A 89 -3.31 -10.43 0.96
CA ILE A 89 -2.72 -9.55 -0.05
C ILE A 89 -3.53 -8.25 -0.26
N PRO A 90 -4.87 -8.25 -0.40
CA PRO A 90 -5.61 -7.00 -0.56
C PRO A 90 -5.48 -6.08 0.67
N SER A 91 -5.46 -6.65 1.88
CA SER A 91 -5.25 -5.88 3.11
C SER A 91 -3.84 -5.29 3.19
N LEU A 92 -2.81 -6.02 2.75
CA LEU A 92 -1.45 -5.48 2.59
C LEU A 92 -1.41 -4.30 1.62
N LEU A 93 -2.08 -4.41 0.47
CA LEU A 93 -2.07 -3.38 -0.56
C LEU A 93 -2.73 -2.10 -0.08
N ILE A 94 -3.91 -2.21 0.54
CA ILE A 94 -4.61 -1.06 1.14
C ILE A 94 -3.73 -0.41 2.19
N GLY A 95 -3.15 -1.23 3.09
CA GLY A 95 -2.27 -0.80 4.15
C GLY A 95 -1.02 -0.07 3.66
N ALA A 96 -0.37 -0.62 2.63
CA ALA A 96 0.79 -0.03 1.99
C ALA A 96 0.45 1.32 1.35
N ALA A 97 -0.72 1.43 0.71
CA ALA A 97 -1.12 2.63 0.00
C ALA A 97 -1.41 3.80 0.96
N TRP A 98 -2.18 3.58 2.03
CA TRP A 98 -2.41 4.65 3.01
C TRP A 98 -1.18 4.94 3.87
N GLY A 99 -0.38 3.92 4.19
CA GLY A 99 0.90 4.12 4.87
C GLY A 99 1.86 5.00 4.07
N ARG A 100 1.91 4.81 2.74
CA ARG A 100 2.68 5.65 1.83
C ARG A 100 2.15 7.09 1.77
N LEU A 101 0.82 7.26 1.77
CA LEU A 101 0.17 8.57 1.81
C LEU A 101 0.53 9.34 3.08
N ILE A 102 0.53 8.68 4.24
CA ILE A 102 0.98 9.29 5.51
C ILE A 102 2.46 9.63 5.44
N GLY A 103 3.30 8.74 4.90
CA GLY A 103 4.74 9.01 4.73
C GLY A 103 5.01 10.24 3.87
N SER A 104 4.25 10.42 2.78
CA SER A 104 4.32 11.61 1.92
C SER A 104 3.84 12.88 2.62
N GLY A 105 2.70 12.81 3.33
CA GLY A 105 2.17 13.92 4.12
C GLY A 105 3.12 14.37 5.23
N LEU A 106 3.71 13.42 5.95
CA LEU A 106 4.69 13.70 7.00
C LEU A 106 5.98 14.30 6.41
N SER A 107 6.37 13.89 5.20
CA SER A 107 7.53 14.48 4.49
C SER A 107 7.31 15.94 4.11
N ARG A 108 6.06 16.37 3.90
CA ARG A 108 5.73 17.79 3.68
C ARG A 108 5.71 18.59 4.97
N LEU A 109 5.23 18.01 6.06
CA LEU A 109 5.15 18.66 7.38
C LEU A 109 6.53 18.82 8.03
N PHE A 110 7.44 17.85 7.84
CA PHE A 110 8.78 17.85 8.41
C PHE A 110 9.86 17.77 7.32
N PRO A 111 10.12 18.88 6.59
CA PRO A 111 11.07 18.88 5.47
C PRO A 111 12.54 18.64 5.89
N ASN A 112 12.89 18.85 7.16
CA ASN A 112 14.27 18.74 7.65
C ASN A 112 14.68 17.30 8.06
N CYS A 113 13.80 16.31 7.98
CA CYS A 113 14.10 14.94 8.37
C CYS A 113 14.42 14.06 7.14
N VAL A 114 15.72 13.92 6.82
CA VAL A 114 16.24 13.03 5.77
C VAL A 114 15.78 11.56 5.93
N VAL A 115 15.43 11.15 7.15
CA VAL A 115 15.08 9.77 7.54
C VAL A 115 13.70 9.32 7.02
N LEU A 116 12.87 10.23 6.50
CA LEU A 116 11.49 9.95 6.13
C LEU A 116 11.35 9.24 4.77
N ASN A 117 11.59 7.93 4.73
CA ASN A 117 11.40 7.13 3.51
C ASN A 117 9.96 6.59 3.44
N PRO A 118 9.16 6.97 2.43
CA PRO A 118 7.75 6.61 2.33
C PRO A 118 7.54 5.10 2.19
N GLY A 119 8.51 4.36 1.64
CA GLY A 119 8.48 2.89 1.62
C GLY A 119 8.48 2.25 3.01
N LYS A 120 9.18 2.84 3.99
CA LYS A 120 9.15 2.35 5.39
C LYS A 120 7.77 2.56 6.02
N TYR A 121 7.14 3.70 5.75
CA TYR A 121 5.79 4.00 6.22
C TYR A 121 4.72 3.16 5.50
N ALA A 122 4.94 2.83 4.23
CA ALA A 122 4.12 1.87 3.51
C ALA A 122 4.16 0.49 4.18
N LEU A 123 5.33 -0.01 4.55
CA LEU A 123 5.46 -1.29 5.26
C LEU A 123 4.75 -1.27 6.64
N LEU A 124 4.92 -0.20 7.42
CA LEU A 124 4.26 -0.06 8.72
C LEU A 124 2.74 0.04 8.57
N GLY A 125 2.23 0.77 7.58
CA GLY A 125 0.79 0.85 7.29
C GLY A 125 0.22 -0.49 6.81
N ALA A 126 0.97 -1.24 6.00
CA ALA A 126 0.63 -2.60 5.58
C ALA A 126 0.50 -3.55 6.78
N ALA A 127 1.45 -3.48 7.71
CA ALA A 127 1.41 -4.24 8.96
C ALA A 127 0.22 -3.83 9.84
N ALA A 128 -0.03 -2.53 10.01
CA ALA A 128 -1.15 -2.04 10.82
C ALA A 128 -2.50 -2.54 10.29
N GLN A 129 -2.73 -2.44 8.98
CA GLN A 129 -3.96 -2.90 8.34
C GLN A 129 -4.15 -4.41 8.51
N LEU A 130 -3.11 -5.21 8.23
CA LEU A 130 -3.17 -6.66 8.41
C LEU A 130 -3.39 -7.07 9.87
N GLY A 131 -2.66 -6.45 10.80
CA GLY A 131 -2.77 -6.74 12.22
C GLY A 131 -4.14 -6.41 12.79
N GLY A 132 -4.77 -5.33 12.31
CA GLY A 132 -6.14 -4.96 12.68
C GLY A 132 -7.20 -5.92 12.16
N VAL A 133 -7.04 -6.42 10.92
CA VAL A 133 -8.02 -7.35 10.30
C VAL A 133 -7.87 -8.78 10.85
N VAL A 134 -6.65 -9.30 10.94
CA VAL A 134 -6.39 -10.73 11.20
C VAL A 134 -6.09 -11.02 12.69
N ARG A 135 -5.78 -10.01 13.50
CA ARG A 135 -5.44 -10.14 14.95
C ARG A 135 -4.25 -11.04 15.30
N MET A 136 -3.60 -11.66 14.32
CA MET A 136 -2.41 -12.48 14.51
C MET A 136 -1.18 -11.58 14.60
N THR A 137 -0.61 -11.42 15.80
CA THR A 137 0.53 -10.50 16.01
C THR A 137 1.89 -11.19 15.84
N ILE A 138 2.13 -12.33 16.49
CA ILE A 138 3.46 -12.97 16.53
C ILE A 138 3.82 -13.58 15.16
N SER A 139 2.96 -14.42 14.59
CA SER A 139 3.20 -15.07 13.30
C SER A 139 3.35 -14.06 12.17
N LEU A 140 2.47 -13.05 12.14
CA LEU A 140 2.52 -11.99 11.13
C LEU A 140 3.81 -11.19 11.20
N THR A 141 4.25 -10.82 12.42
CA THR A 141 5.53 -10.12 12.60
C THR A 141 6.67 -10.93 12.01
N ALA A 142 6.73 -12.23 12.31
CA ALA A 142 7.78 -13.10 11.78
C ALA A 142 7.76 -13.15 10.25
N ILE A 143 6.60 -13.34 9.62
CA ILE A 143 6.46 -13.34 8.16
C ILE A 143 6.94 -12.02 7.54
N LEU A 144 6.59 -10.87 8.12
CA LEU A 144 6.99 -9.56 7.62
C LEU A 144 8.49 -9.29 7.79
N ILE A 145 9.09 -9.73 8.90
CA ILE A 145 10.54 -9.62 9.14
C ILE A 145 11.30 -10.45 8.11
N GLU A 146 10.88 -11.71 7.90
CA GLU A 146 11.48 -12.61 6.91
C GLU A 146 11.35 -12.05 5.49
N ALA A 147 10.16 -11.56 5.11
CA ALA A 147 9.91 -11.00 3.79
C ALA A 147 10.70 -9.71 3.51
N THR A 148 10.95 -8.90 4.54
CA THR A 148 11.69 -7.63 4.41
C THR A 148 13.21 -7.83 4.53
N GLN A 149 13.67 -8.99 5.00
CA GLN A 149 15.09 -9.29 5.29
C GLN A 149 15.79 -8.20 6.13
N GLY A 150 15.03 -7.55 7.02
CA GLY A 150 15.47 -6.35 7.74
C GLY A 150 15.14 -6.46 9.22
N ILE A 151 15.95 -7.20 9.96
CA ILE A 151 15.72 -7.53 11.39
C ILE A 151 15.57 -6.27 12.25
N SER A 152 16.24 -5.17 11.88
CA SER A 152 16.14 -3.88 12.58
C SER A 152 14.74 -3.25 12.52
N PHE A 153 13.88 -3.65 11.58
CA PHE A 153 12.48 -3.20 11.51
C PHE A 153 11.53 -4.00 12.40
N GLY A 154 12.00 -5.04 13.09
CA GLY A 154 11.14 -5.88 13.93
C GLY A 154 10.50 -5.12 15.10
N LEU A 155 11.27 -4.31 15.82
CA LEU A 155 10.78 -3.56 16.97
C LEU A 155 9.62 -2.59 16.61
N PRO A 156 9.73 -1.71 15.59
CA PRO A 156 8.61 -0.86 15.22
C PRO A 156 7.41 -1.63 14.66
N LEU A 157 7.61 -2.75 13.97
CA LEU A 157 6.52 -3.60 13.49
C LEU A 157 5.71 -4.21 14.63
N ILE A 158 6.38 -4.73 15.66
CA ILE A 158 5.73 -5.32 16.83
C ILE A 158 4.88 -4.25 17.55
N ILE A 159 5.43 -3.06 17.76
CA ILE A 159 4.70 -1.95 18.40
C ILE A 159 3.43 -1.60 17.59
N VAL A 160 3.56 -1.45 16.27
CA VAL A 160 2.42 -1.14 15.40
C VAL A 160 1.36 -2.23 15.44
N LEU A 161 1.76 -3.51 15.41
CA LEU A 161 0.84 -4.64 15.44
C LEU A 161 0.12 -4.78 16.79
N ILE A 162 0.82 -4.56 17.90
CA ILE A 162 0.21 -4.57 19.24
C ILE A 162 -0.79 -3.42 19.36
N MET A 163 -0.44 -2.22 18.92
CA MET A 163 -1.34 -1.06 18.94
C MET A 163 -2.57 -1.27 18.06
N ALA A 164 -2.39 -1.81 16.84
CA ALA A 164 -3.50 -2.15 15.95
C ALA A 164 -4.45 -3.18 16.58
N LYS A 165 -3.88 -4.22 17.22
CA LYS A 165 -4.66 -5.22 17.96
C LYS A 165 -5.41 -4.59 19.13
N TRP A 166 -4.75 -3.81 19.97
CA TRP A 166 -5.39 -3.15 21.12
C TRP A 166 -6.57 -2.27 20.70
N VAL A 167 -6.35 -1.39 19.72
CA VAL A 167 -7.39 -0.49 19.22
C VAL A 167 -8.54 -1.28 18.64
N GLY A 168 -8.26 -2.32 17.84
CA GLY A 168 -9.35 -3.10 17.31
C GLY A 168 -10.08 -3.88 18.41
N ASP A 169 -9.38 -4.44 19.43
CA ASP A 169 -9.99 -5.33 20.43
C ASP A 169 -10.99 -4.51 21.28
N PHE A 170 -10.75 -3.20 21.38
CA PHE A 170 -11.67 -2.25 21.99
C PHE A 170 -12.98 -2.04 21.20
N PHE A 171 -12.94 -2.06 19.87
CA PHE A 171 -14.12 -1.80 19.03
C PHE A 171 -14.85 -3.07 18.60
N ASN A 172 -14.13 -4.16 18.41
CA ASN A 172 -14.67 -5.38 17.84
C ASN A 172 -14.02 -6.59 18.50
N GLU A 173 -14.86 -7.45 19.06
CA GLU A 173 -14.48 -8.75 19.58
C GLU A 173 -14.37 -9.71 18.37
N VAL A 174 -13.18 -10.28 18.16
CA VAL A 174 -12.92 -11.29 17.10
C VAL A 174 -12.48 -12.57 17.75
#